data_AF-A0A8J3RX73-F1
#
_entry.id   AF-A0A8J3RX73-F1
#
_cell.length_a   1.000
_cell.length_b   1.000
_cell.length_c   1.000
_cell.angle_alpha   90.00
_cell.angle_beta   90.00
_cell.angle_gamma   90.00
#
_symmetry.space_group_name_H-M   'P 1'
#
loop_
_entity.id
_entity.type
_entity.pdbx_description
1 polymer ?
#
loop_
_entity_poly.entity_id
_entity_poly.type
_entity_poly.pdbx_seq_one_letter_code
_entity_poly.pdbx_strand_id
1 'polypeptide(L)'
;MTSPTPVQSPPSSVSRGRAVAVAAVWGVLVTATLAAVPLALRDRLPDPMATHWSGGSVPDGNMSFTGNLVVAVALWAVIWATLLGLALHGAVLRGRLPRVHWWGFLFGGAGFALGMEGVTLNANLDAATWREALLPGWHVAAVIAVSAAAGALAGYLGRGEPDRAPVRPPADKPIMRLRPGQRAVWVSRVSNPWLIALTSASLLTAVIVTALAALGVLEATAAWIALAVSVPIGLLGIATSTVQTRVDAEGLRVGFGPWGRPARRTPAGAIESAWAELRSPTEVGGWGVRTMPGSGRITLMLRGGDHLVIRRAGGGEFAVSADDAERGAALLNAYIAETSGS
;
A
#
# COMPACT_ATOMS: atom_id res chain seq x y z
N MET A 1 -38.77 -9.80 12.33
CA MET A 1 -38.06 -8.78 13.14
C MET A 1 -36.62 -8.74 12.66
N THR A 2 -36.27 -7.73 11.86
CA THR A 2 -34.93 -7.53 11.29
C THR A 2 -34.05 -6.85 12.32
N SER A 3 -33.10 -7.59 12.91
CA SER A 3 -32.08 -7.01 13.78
C SER A 3 -31.23 -6.02 12.98
N PRO A 4 -30.95 -4.82 13.52
CA PRO A 4 -30.12 -3.84 12.82
C PRO A 4 -28.68 -4.35 12.74
N THR A 5 -28.09 -4.23 11.55
CA THR A 5 -26.66 -4.42 11.29
C THR A 5 -25.84 -3.52 12.23
N PRO A 6 -24.79 -4.03 12.91
CA PRO A 6 -23.93 -3.18 13.71
C PRO A 6 -23.10 -2.32 12.74
N VAL A 7 -23.55 -1.08 12.56
CA VAL A 7 -22.77 -0.04 11.90
C VAL A 7 -21.52 0.18 12.73
N GLN A 8 -20.34 -0.06 12.15
CA GLN A 8 -19.08 0.38 12.76
C GLN A 8 -19.21 1.86 13.09
N SER A 9 -19.09 2.18 14.38
CA SER A 9 -19.11 3.56 14.85
C SER A 9 -18.06 4.35 14.05
N PRO A 10 -18.42 5.49 13.43
CA PRO A 10 -17.41 6.35 12.84
C PRO A 10 -16.35 6.67 13.90
N PRO A 11 -15.09 6.96 13.51
CA PRO A 11 -14.14 7.51 14.46
C PRO A 11 -14.83 8.64 15.23
N SER A 12 -14.64 8.72 16.55
CA SER A 12 -15.21 9.82 17.31
C SER A 12 -14.87 11.11 16.57
N SER A 13 -15.87 11.93 16.27
CA SER A 13 -15.76 13.13 15.41
C SER A 13 -14.55 14.01 15.78
N VAL A 14 -14.20 13.97 17.07
CA VAL A 14 -13.02 14.57 17.70
C VAL A 14 -11.67 14.12 17.09
N SER A 15 -11.47 12.84 16.82
CA SER A 15 -10.20 12.30 16.30
C SER A 15 -9.93 12.69 14.85
N ARG A 16 -10.97 12.72 14.01
CA ARG A 16 -10.90 13.21 12.62
C ARG A 16 -10.68 14.72 12.59
N GLY A 17 -11.42 15.47 13.40
CA GLY A 17 -11.27 16.93 13.50
C GLY A 17 -9.84 17.33 13.88
N ARG A 18 -9.26 16.65 14.87
CA ARG A 18 -7.86 16.88 15.28
C ARG A 18 -6.86 16.55 14.17
N ALA A 19 -7.01 15.41 13.48
CA ALA A 19 -6.10 15.04 12.40
C ALA A 19 -6.12 16.05 11.25
N VAL A 20 -7.32 16.49 10.83
CA VAL A 20 -7.50 17.51 9.80
C VAL A 20 -6.89 18.85 10.22
N ALA A 21 -7.15 19.29 11.46
CA ALA A 21 -6.61 20.55 11.98
C ALA A 21 -5.07 20.52 12.01
N VAL A 22 -4.47 19.43 12.50
CA VAL A 22 -3.00 19.28 12.51
C VAL A 22 -2.45 19.26 11.08
N ALA A 23 -3.04 18.50 10.16
CA ALA A 23 -2.58 18.46 8.78
C ALA A 23 -2.68 19.83 8.08
N ALA A 24 -3.74 20.60 8.34
CA ALA A 24 -3.92 21.94 7.79
C ALA A 24 -2.87 22.91 8.32
N VAL A 25 -2.73 23.02 9.66
CA VAL A 25 -1.75 23.92 10.29
C VAL A 25 -0.33 23.53 9.91
N TRP A 26 0.01 22.25 10.00
CA TRP A 26 1.33 21.75 9.66
C TRP A 26 1.69 22.00 8.19
N GLY A 27 0.75 21.75 7.28
CA GLY A 27 0.94 22.01 5.85
C GLY A 27 1.23 23.47 5.53
N VAL A 28 0.50 24.40 6.18
CA VAL A 28 0.74 25.83 6.05
C VAL A 28 2.11 26.22 6.60
N LEU A 29 2.51 25.70 7.77
CA LEU A 29 3.81 25.99 8.37
C LEU A 29 4.98 25.50 7.49
N VAL A 30 4.88 24.29 6.94
CA VAL A 30 5.91 23.74 6.05
C VAL A 30 5.98 24.56 4.75
N THR A 31 4.83 24.89 4.15
CA THR A 31 4.78 25.76 2.96
C THR A 31 5.40 27.13 3.23
N ALA A 32 5.05 27.74 4.36
CA ALA A 32 5.62 29.03 4.77
C ALA A 32 7.13 28.94 4.96
N THR A 33 7.64 27.85 5.54
CA THR A 33 9.08 27.63 5.71
C THR A 33 9.79 27.44 4.38
N LEU A 34 9.24 26.60 3.50
CA LEU A 34 9.77 26.37 2.14
C LEU A 34 9.78 27.64 1.30
N ALA A 35 8.91 28.61 1.59
CA ALA A 35 8.92 29.90 0.91
C ALA A 35 9.85 30.93 1.58
N ALA A 36 9.71 31.11 2.89
CA ALA A 36 10.37 32.18 3.63
C ALA A 36 11.88 31.98 3.74
N VAL A 37 12.37 30.74 3.92
CA VAL A 37 13.80 30.50 4.11
C VAL A 37 14.61 30.80 2.83
N PRO A 38 14.25 30.28 1.63
CA PRO A 38 14.95 30.67 0.40
C PRO A 38 14.89 32.17 0.13
N LEU A 39 13.73 32.81 0.37
CA LEU A 39 13.56 34.24 0.18
C LEU A 39 14.44 35.06 1.13
N ALA A 40 14.55 34.66 2.39
CA ALA A 40 15.42 35.31 3.36
C ALA A 40 16.92 35.15 3.04
N LEU A 41 17.29 34.10 2.29
CA LEU A 41 18.65 33.84 1.85
C LEU A 41 18.92 34.33 0.42
N ARG A 42 17.97 35.01 -0.23
CA ARG A 42 18.02 35.29 -1.67
C ARG A 42 19.31 35.97 -2.13
N ASP A 43 19.80 36.94 -1.35
CA ASP A 43 20.98 37.74 -1.68
C ASP A 43 22.29 36.94 -1.61
N ARG A 44 22.26 35.75 -0.98
CA ARG A 44 23.41 34.86 -0.79
C ARG A 44 23.36 33.62 -1.68
N LEU A 45 22.43 33.58 -2.62
CA LEU A 45 22.22 32.43 -3.48
C LEU A 45 22.45 32.82 -4.95
N PRO A 46 23.24 32.05 -5.72
CA PRO A 46 23.42 32.29 -7.14
C PRO A 46 22.10 32.10 -7.90
N ASP A 47 21.98 32.74 -9.05
CA ASP A 47 20.86 32.51 -9.97
C ASP A 47 21.40 32.34 -11.39
N PRO A 48 21.34 31.12 -11.96
CA PRO A 48 20.66 29.93 -11.45
C PRO A 48 21.36 29.26 -10.26
N MET A 49 20.63 28.38 -9.56
CA MET A 49 21.08 27.54 -8.45
C MET A 49 21.32 26.11 -8.91
N ALA A 50 22.29 25.41 -8.32
CA ALA A 50 22.44 23.98 -8.51
C ALA A 50 21.30 23.24 -7.84
N THR A 51 20.67 22.31 -8.56
CA THR A 51 19.53 21.52 -8.07
C THR A 51 19.66 20.03 -8.38
N HIS A 52 20.74 19.60 -9.02
CA HIS A 52 20.97 18.20 -9.37
C HIS A 52 22.46 17.82 -9.30
N TRP A 53 22.71 16.58 -8.84
CA TRP A 53 24.02 15.96 -8.70
C TRP A 53 23.94 14.46 -9.07
N SER A 54 24.57 14.01 -10.15
CA SER A 54 24.58 12.60 -10.59
C SER A 54 25.58 11.71 -9.84
N GLY A 55 25.33 11.44 -8.57
CA GLY A 55 26.07 10.45 -7.77
C GLY A 55 27.49 10.86 -7.33
N GLY A 56 28.03 11.96 -7.87
CA GLY A 56 29.21 12.66 -7.36
C GLY A 56 28.84 13.88 -6.50
N SER A 57 29.86 14.62 -6.04
CA SER A 57 29.66 15.87 -5.28
C SER A 57 29.56 17.12 -6.14
N VAL A 58 29.81 17.01 -7.45
CA VAL A 58 29.81 18.12 -8.41
C VAL A 58 28.42 18.24 -9.04
N PRO A 59 27.85 19.46 -9.14
CA PRO A 59 26.54 19.66 -9.73
C PRO A 59 26.58 19.51 -11.25
N ASP A 60 25.52 18.94 -11.82
CA ASP A 60 25.36 18.71 -13.26
C ASP A 60 24.01 19.22 -13.81
N GLY A 61 23.16 19.77 -12.94
CA GLY A 61 21.92 20.44 -13.32
C GLY A 61 21.59 21.63 -12.42
N ASN A 62 20.93 22.63 -13.00
CA ASN A 62 20.58 23.87 -12.33
C ASN A 62 19.15 24.30 -12.69
N MET A 63 18.62 25.22 -11.89
CA MET A 63 17.34 25.86 -12.10
C MET A 63 17.42 27.32 -11.64
N SER A 64 16.60 28.21 -12.18
CA SER A 64 16.49 29.56 -11.62
C SER A 64 16.02 29.50 -10.16
N PHE A 65 16.35 30.53 -9.36
CA PHE A 65 15.87 30.62 -7.97
C PHE A 65 14.34 30.45 -7.88
N THR A 66 13.61 31.18 -8.74
CA THR A 66 12.15 31.11 -8.80
C THR A 66 11.66 29.72 -9.22
N GLY A 67 12.37 29.07 -10.15
CA GLY A 67 12.05 27.70 -10.55
C GLY A 67 12.19 26.73 -9.37
N ASN A 68 13.31 26.77 -8.65
CA ASN A 68 13.53 25.93 -7.47
C ASN A 68 12.43 26.14 -6.43
N LEU A 69 12.13 27.40 -6.10
CA LEU A 69 11.09 27.77 -5.14
C LEU A 69 9.71 27.21 -5.53
N VAL A 70 9.31 27.39 -6.80
CA VAL A 70 8.03 26.88 -7.31
C VAL A 70 7.99 25.36 -7.27
N VAL A 71 9.06 24.68 -7.67
CA VAL A 71 9.13 23.21 -7.66
C VAL A 71 9.05 22.67 -6.23
N ALA A 72 9.83 23.21 -5.30
CA ALA A 72 9.84 22.79 -3.90
C ALA A 72 8.45 22.93 -3.26
N VAL A 73 7.82 24.10 -3.43
CA VAL A 73 6.47 24.36 -2.91
C VAL A 73 5.42 23.48 -3.60
N ALA A 74 5.50 23.29 -4.92
CA ALA A 74 4.53 22.48 -5.65
C ALA A 74 4.59 21.00 -5.28
N LEU A 75 5.80 20.44 -5.15
CA LEU A 75 5.99 19.04 -4.72
C LEU A 75 5.42 18.82 -3.31
N TRP A 76 5.68 19.74 -2.39
CA TRP A 76 5.08 19.70 -1.05
C TRP A 76 3.56 19.85 -1.10
N ALA A 77 3.04 20.79 -1.89
CA ALA A 77 1.60 21.06 -1.99
C ALA A 77 0.82 19.83 -2.47
N VAL A 78 1.38 19.04 -3.41
CA VAL A 78 0.76 17.78 -3.87
C VAL A 78 0.70 16.75 -2.75
N ILE A 79 1.79 16.57 -2.00
CA ILE A 79 1.85 15.64 -0.86
C ILE A 79 0.83 16.08 0.21
N TRP A 80 0.87 17.36 0.57
CA TRP A 80 0.00 17.94 1.59
C TRP A 80 -1.48 17.85 1.22
N ALA A 81 -1.86 18.27 0.01
CA ALA A 81 -3.24 18.23 -0.44
C ALA A 81 -3.79 16.80 -0.47
N THR A 82 -2.97 15.83 -0.88
CA THR A 82 -3.33 14.40 -0.86
C THR A 82 -3.59 13.93 0.56
N LEU A 83 -2.67 14.19 1.50
CA LEU A 83 -2.80 13.75 2.89
C LEU A 83 -3.96 14.44 3.61
N LEU A 84 -4.18 15.74 3.34
CA LEU A 84 -5.31 16.50 3.86
C LEU A 84 -6.64 15.94 3.32
N GLY A 85 -6.71 15.66 2.01
CA GLY A 85 -7.87 15.03 1.39
C GLY A 85 -8.19 13.65 1.97
N LEU A 86 -7.17 12.82 2.22
CA LEU A 86 -7.33 11.52 2.88
C LEU A 86 -7.84 11.65 4.32
N ALA A 87 -7.36 12.64 5.08
CA ALA A 87 -7.83 12.92 6.44
C ALA A 87 -9.28 13.46 6.45
N LEU A 88 -9.60 14.33 5.49
CA LEU A 88 -10.96 14.82 5.27
C LEU A 88 -11.88 13.67 4.90
N HIS A 89 -11.48 12.71 4.07
CA HIS A 89 -12.28 11.51 3.78
C HIS A 89 -12.39 10.57 5.01
N GLY A 90 -11.38 10.56 5.88
CA GLY A 90 -11.39 9.86 7.17
C GLY A 90 -11.09 8.36 7.11
N ALA A 91 -11.00 7.76 5.92
CA ALA A 91 -10.76 6.32 5.76
C ALA A 91 -9.42 5.87 6.34
N VAL A 92 -8.38 6.68 6.16
CA VAL A 92 -7.03 6.43 6.69
C VAL A 92 -6.95 6.51 8.21
N LEU A 93 -7.97 7.08 8.87
CA LEU A 93 -8.00 7.22 10.32
C LEU A 93 -8.78 6.08 11.01
N ARG A 94 -9.50 5.24 10.26
CA ARG A 94 -10.36 4.20 10.84
C ARG A 94 -9.59 3.05 11.49
N GLY A 95 -8.53 2.59 10.84
CA GLY A 95 -7.67 1.50 11.35
C GLY A 95 -6.33 2.01 11.86
N ARG A 96 -5.75 1.29 12.80
CA ARG A 96 -4.45 1.62 13.42
C ARG A 96 -3.32 1.73 12.40
N LEU A 97 -3.17 0.73 11.53
CA LEU A 97 -2.08 0.71 10.54
C LEU A 97 -2.19 1.85 9.50
N PRO A 98 -3.35 2.06 8.83
CA PRO A 98 -3.52 3.23 7.96
C PRO A 98 -3.24 4.56 8.66
N ARG A 99 -3.61 4.69 9.95
CA ARG A 99 -3.37 5.89 10.74
C ARG A 99 -1.88 6.11 11.04
N VAL A 100 -1.15 5.05 11.38
CA VAL A 100 0.32 5.06 11.54
C VAL A 100 0.97 5.56 10.26
N HIS A 101 0.61 4.98 9.11
CA HIS A 101 1.17 5.38 7.82
C HIS A 101 0.83 6.83 7.49
N TRP A 102 -0.42 7.25 7.71
CA TRP A 102 -0.83 8.62 7.43
C TRP A 102 -0.04 9.65 8.25
N TRP A 103 0.10 9.44 9.57
CA TRP A 103 0.92 10.30 10.41
C TRP A 103 2.39 10.26 10.01
N GLY A 104 2.92 9.09 9.68
CA GLY A 104 4.30 8.94 9.25
C GLY A 104 4.60 9.65 7.93
N PHE A 105 3.70 9.57 6.94
CA PHE A 105 3.86 10.27 5.67
C PHE A 105 3.71 11.79 5.82
N LEU A 106 2.83 12.27 6.71
CA LEU A 106 2.67 13.71 6.94
C LEU A 106 3.95 14.35 7.51
N PHE A 107 4.52 13.77 8.56
CA PHE A 107 5.71 14.33 9.20
C PHE A 107 7.00 13.93 8.50
N GLY A 108 7.12 12.69 8.03
CA GLY A 108 8.28 12.24 7.25
C GLY A 108 8.38 12.94 5.90
N GLY A 109 7.25 13.14 5.20
CA GLY A 109 7.21 13.88 3.94
C GLY A 109 7.58 15.35 4.12
N ALA A 110 7.12 15.99 5.21
CA ALA A 110 7.52 17.35 5.56
C ALA A 110 9.02 17.44 5.87
N GLY A 111 9.54 16.52 6.67
CA GLY A 111 10.97 16.44 6.98
C GLY A 111 11.83 16.25 5.73
N PHE A 112 11.36 15.43 4.79
CA PHE A 112 12.04 15.21 3.52
C PHE A 112 12.03 16.47 2.65
N ALA A 113 10.89 17.12 2.48
CA ALA A 113 10.77 18.34 1.69
C ALA A 113 11.65 19.47 2.26
N LEU A 114 11.57 19.71 3.57
CA LEU A 114 12.39 20.72 4.26
C LEU A 114 13.88 20.36 4.26
N GLY A 115 14.21 19.09 4.47
CA GLY A 115 15.59 18.62 4.50
C GLY A 115 16.26 18.71 3.13
N MET A 116 15.56 18.33 2.06
CA MET A 116 16.07 18.45 0.70
C MET A 116 16.26 19.92 0.31
N GLU A 117 15.30 20.79 0.59
CA GLU A 117 15.45 22.22 0.34
C GLU A 117 16.61 22.79 1.16
N GLY A 118 16.69 22.47 2.45
CA GLY A 118 17.78 22.92 3.33
C GLY A 118 19.16 22.49 2.83
N VAL A 119 19.31 21.27 2.35
CA VAL A 119 20.56 20.77 1.76
C VAL A 119 20.89 21.49 0.44
N THR A 120 19.90 21.71 -0.43
CA THR A 120 20.07 22.47 -1.68
C THR A 120 20.50 23.91 -1.40
N LEU A 121 19.84 24.58 -0.45
CA LEU A 121 20.20 25.93 -0.03
C LEU A 121 21.61 25.97 0.55
N ASN A 122 21.95 25.04 1.45
CA ASN A 122 23.26 24.97 2.09
C ASN A 122 24.39 24.75 1.08
N ALA A 123 24.18 23.92 0.04
CA ALA A 123 25.18 23.69 -1.00
C ALA A 123 25.40 24.92 -1.88
N ASN A 124 24.36 25.74 -2.09
CA ASN A 124 24.43 26.95 -2.92
C ASN A 124 24.79 28.22 -2.13
N LEU A 125 24.80 28.16 -0.80
CA LEU A 125 24.97 29.33 0.05
C LEU A 125 26.36 29.95 -0.15
N ASP A 126 26.38 31.24 -0.48
CA ASP A 126 27.58 32.04 -0.79
C ASP A 126 28.42 31.53 -1.97
N ALA A 127 27.91 30.59 -2.77
CA ALA A 127 28.58 30.16 -3.99
C ALA A 127 28.49 31.27 -5.05
N ALA A 128 29.62 31.60 -5.70
CA ALA A 128 29.63 32.64 -6.74
C ALA A 128 28.85 32.20 -7.98
N THR A 129 28.89 30.90 -8.30
CA THR A 129 28.12 30.29 -9.38
C THR A 129 27.59 28.92 -8.94
N TRP A 130 26.51 28.45 -9.56
CA TRP A 130 25.97 27.11 -9.26
C TRP A 130 26.97 25.97 -9.46
N ARG A 131 28.00 26.14 -10.29
CA ARG A 131 29.01 25.11 -10.55
C ARG A 131 29.91 24.83 -9.35
N GLU A 132 29.97 25.76 -8.40
CA GLU A 132 30.77 25.65 -7.18
C GLU A 132 29.97 25.04 -6.01
N ALA A 133 28.67 24.77 -6.21
CA ALA A 133 27.79 24.21 -5.18
C ALA A 133 28.05 22.71 -4.96
N LEU A 134 29.08 22.39 -4.19
CA LEU A 134 29.45 21.02 -3.88
C LEU A 134 28.52 20.40 -2.84
N LEU A 135 28.01 19.21 -3.13
CA LEU A 135 27.13 18.46 -2.23
C LEU A 135 27.73 17.11 -1.83
N PRO A 136 28.17 16.92 -0.57
CA PRO A 136 28.62 15.62 -0.12
C PRO A 136 27.45 14.62 -0.09
N GLY A 137 27.57 13.49 -0.78
CA GLY A 137 26.46 12.53 -0.98
C GLY A 137 25.82 11.97 0.29
N TRP A 138 26.51 12.02 1.44
CA TRP A 138 25.94 11.61 2.73
C TRP A 138 24.80 12.52 3.21
N HIS A 139 24.73 13.78 2.75
CA HIS A 139 23.67 14.72 3.15
C HIS A 139 22.29 14.20 2.72
N VAL A 140 22.18 13.64 1.51
CA VAL A 140 20.94 13.03 1.01
C VAL A 140 20.57 11.82 1.87
N ALA A 141 21.55 10.96 2.17
CA ALA A 141 21.32 9.80 3.05
C ALA A 141 20.89 10.23 4.46
N ALA A 142 21.47 11.30 5.01
CA ALA A 142 21.10 11.86 6.30
C ALA A 142 19.67 12.44 6.29
N VAL A 143 19.30 13.20 5.25
CA VAL A 143 17.92 13.71 5.09
C VAL A 143 16.93 12.56 5.04
N ILE A 144 17.20 11.51 4.24
CA ILE A 144 16.35 10.32 4.17
C ILE A 144 16.23 9.65 5.54
N ALA A 145 17.35 9.44 6.24
CA ALA A 145 17.37 8.79 7.55
C ALA A 145 16.58 9.58 8.61
N VAL A 146 16.82 10.89 8.70
CA VAL A 146 16.11 11.79 9.65
C VAL A 146 14.62 11.85 9.33
N SER A 147 14.26 11.95 8.05
CA SER A 147 12.86 11.99 7.61
C SER A 147 12.13 10.67 7.90
N ALA A 148 12.79 9.54 7.67
CA ALA A 148 12.27 8.22 8.00
C ALA A 148 12.09 8.06 9.51
N ALA A 149 13.06 8.51 10.32
CA ALA A 149 12.97 8.47 11.77
C ALA A 149 11.82 9.36 12.30
N ALA A 150 11.69 10.58 11.78
CA ALA A 150 10.60 11.49 12.11
C ALA A 150 9.23 10.90 11.73
N GLY A 151 9.12 10.30 10.54
CA GLY A 151 7.92 9.60 10.10
C GLY A 151 7.58 8.38 10.96
N ALA A 152 8.58 7.56 11.30
CA ALA A 152 8.37 6.40 12.17
C ALA A 152 7.91 6.83 13.57
N LEU A 153 8.53 7.86 14.15
CA LEU A 153 8.15 8.42 15.45
C LEU A 153 6.73 8.98 15.42
N ALA A 154 6.39 9.79 14.41
CA ALA A 154 5.05 10.36 14.26
C ALA A 154 3.99 9.26 14.06
N GLY A 155 4.29 8.26 13.23
CA GLY A 155 3.43 7.09 13.05
C GLY A 155 3.20 6.34 14.35
N TYR A 156 4.26 6.13 15.14
CA TYR A 156 4.18 5.48 16.44
C TYR A 156 3.36 6.28 17.45
N LEU A 157 3.57 7.60 17.55
CA LEU A 157 2.81 8.48 18.46
C LEU A 157 1.35 8.61 18.02
N GLY A 158 1.09 8.64 16.72
CA GLY A 158 -0.23 8.78 16.12
C GLY A 158 -1.03 7.49 15.98
N ARG A 159 -0.47 6.33 16.35
CA ARG A 159 -1.08 5.01 16.14
C ARG A 159 -2.43 4.82 16.82
N GLY A 160 -2.64 5.44 17.99
CA GLY A 160 -3.82 5.24 18.82
C GLY A 160 -3.99 3.81 19.35
N GLU A 161 -5.17 3.52 19.87
CA GLU A 161 -5.52 2.20 20.44
C GLU A 161 -5.51 1.09 19.37
N PRO A 162 -5.22 -0.17 19.77
CA PRO A 162 -5.42 -1.33 18.92
C PRO A 162 -6.85 -1.42 18.39
N ASP A 163 -6.99 -1.77 17.11
CA ASP A 163 -8.29 -2.01 16.51
C ASP A 163 -8.97 -3.17 17.25
N ARG A 164 -10.22 -2.96 17.69
CA ARG A 164 -10.98 -4.02 18.37
C ARG A 164 -11.28 -5.13 17.38
N ALA A 165 -10.95 -6.36 17.73
CA ALA A 165 -11.43 -7.51 16.99
C ALA A 165 -12.97 -7.49 16.98
N PRO A 166 -13.62 -7.68 15.81
CA PRO A 166 -15.08 -7.79 15.77
C PRO A 166 -15.53 -8.92 16.70
N VAL A 167 -16.36 -8.61 17.70
CA VAL A 167 -17.06 -9.62 18.50
C VAL A 167 -18.07 -10.27 17.57
N ARG A 168 -17.88 -11.55 17.24
CA ARG A 168 -18.67 -12.22 16.22
C ARG A 168 -19.60 -13.27 16.83
N PRO A 169 -20.87 -13.32 16.39
CA PRO A 169 -21.73 -14.47 16.63
C PRO A 169 -21.11 -15.75 16.07
N PRO A 170 -21.46 -16.94 16.57
CA PRO A 170 -21.07 -18.20 15.95
C PRO A 170 -21.46 -18.16 14.47
N ALA A 171 -20.50 -18.33 13.58
CA ALA A 171 -20.79 -18.45 12.16
C ALA A 171 -21.57 -19.75 11.96
N ASP A 172 -22.72 -19.68 11.28
CA ASP A 172 -23.40 -20.87 10.79
C ASP A 172 -22.39 -21.67 9.95
N LYS A 173 -22.36 -22.99 10.19
CA LYS A 173 -21.52 -23.93 9.45
C LYS A 173 -22.37 -24.51 8.33
N PRO A 174 -22.46 -23.88 7.15
CA PRO A 174 -23.23 -24.47 6.06
C PRO A 174 -22.58 -25.81 5.70
N ILE A 175 -23.38 -26.85 5.46
CA ILE A 175 -22.90 -28.16 5.03
C ILE A 175 -23.68 -28.56 3.79
N MET A 176 -22.97 -28.83 2.70
CA MET A 176 -23.58 -29.35 1.48
C MET A 176 -23.87 -30.84 1.65
N ARG A 177 -25.09 -31.27 1.34
CA ARG A 177 -25.43 -32.69 1.31
C ARG A 177 -24.92 -33.32 0.01
N LEU A 178 -23.89 -34.17 0.13
CA LEU A 178 -23.39 -34.99 -0.97
C LEU A 178 -24.09 -36.36 -0.95
N ARG A 179 -24.41 -36.92 -2.13
CA ARG A 179 -24.85 -38.31 -2.22
C ARG A 179 -23.64 -39.24 -1.98
N PRO A 180 -23.85 -40.45 -1.43
CA PRO A 180 -22.76 -41.42 -1.29
C PRO A 180 -22.04 -41.65 -2.63
N GLY A 181 -20.71 -41.48 -2.66
CA GLY A 181 -19.89 -41.59 -3.87
C GLY A 181 -19.87 -40.36 -4.79
N GLN A 182 -20.64 -39.31 -4.50
CA GLN A 182 -20.64 -38.08 -5.29
C GLN A 182 -19.39 -37.24 -4.99
N ARG A 183 -18.60 -36.93 -6.03
CA ARG A 183 -17.46 -36.00 -5.94
C ARG A 183 -17.82 -34.69 -6.63
N ALA A 184 -17.81 -33.60 -5.88
CA ALA A 184 -18.06 -32.26 -6.38
C ALA A 184 -16.79 -31.41 -6.25
N VAL A 185 -16.64 -30.45 -7.15
CA VAL A 185 -15.55 -29.47 -7.12
C VAL A 185 -16.16 -28.09 -7.22
N TRP A 186 -15.77 -27.21 -6.32
CA TRP A 186 -16.11 -25.80 -6.39
C TRP A 186 -14.87 -25.02 -6.79
N VAL A 187 -15.03 -24.07 -7.72
CA VAL A 187 -13.95 -23.19 -8.20
C VAL A 187 -14.47 -21.77 -8.22
N SER A 188 -13.68 -20.85 -7.70
CA SER A 188 -13.93 -19.41 -7.75
C SER A 188 -12.67 -18.69 -8.20
N ARG A 189 -12.84 -17.64 -9.00
CA ARG A 189 -11.76 -16.83 -9.57
C ARG A 189 -12.07 -15.38 -9.35
N VAL A 190 -11.25 -14.73 -8.53
CA VAL A 190 -11.35 -13.31 -8.22
C VAL A 190 -10.19 -12.57 -8.87
N SER A 191 -10.47 -11.40 -9.45
CA SER A 191 -9.45 -10.50 -9.99
C SER A 191 -9.62 -9.08 -9.47
N ASN A 192 -8.53 -8.31 -9.49
CA ASN A 192 -8.54 -6.89 -9.15
C ASN A 192 -8.34 -6.04 -10.42
N PRO A 193 -9.38 -5.34 -10.91
CA PRO A 193 -9.31 -4.56 -12.15
C PRO A 193 -8.22 -3.48 -12.14
N TRP A 194 -7.98 -2.85 -10.99
CA TRP A 194 -6.93 -1.82 -10.86
C TRP A 194 -5.53 -2.41 -10.96
N LEU A 195 -5.30 -3.58 -10.36
CA LEU A 195 -4.02 -4.28 -10.53
C LEU A 195 -3.85 -4.75 -11.96
N ILE A 196 -4.91 -5.23 -12.63
CA ILE A 196 -4.86 -5.59 -14.05
C ILE A 196 -4.50 -4.36 -14.89
N ALA A 197 -5.17 -3.22 -14.68
CA ALA A 197 -4.89 -1.99 -15.41
C ALA A 197 -3.43 -1.51 -15.20
N LEU A 198 -2.94 -1.51 -13.96
CA LEU A 198 -1.55 -1.19 -13.64
C LEU A 198 -0.57 -2.16 -14.31
N THR A 199 -0.89 -3.46 -14.28
CA THR A 199 -0.09 -4.51 -14.93
C THR A 199 -0.01 -4.27 -16.44
N SER A 200 -1.15 -4.04 -17.09
CA SER A 200 -1.24 -3.79 -18.52
C SER A 200 -0.50 -2.51 -18.91
N ALA A 201 -0.66 -1.43 -18.14
CA ALA A 201 0.05 -0.17 -18.38
C ALA A 201 1.57 -0.37 -18.25
N SER A 202 2.03 -1.05 -17.20
CA SER A 202 3.44 -1.32 -16.98
C SER A 202 4.07 -2.15 -18.09
N LEU A 203 3.39 -3.20 -18.56
CA LEU A 203 3.87 -4.03 -19.67
C LEU A 203 3.88 -3.25 -20.99
N LEU A 204 2.85 -2.43 -21.23
CA LEU A 204 2.81 -1.56 -22.41
C LEU A 204 3.97 -0.55 -22.39
N THR A 205 4.26 0.05 -21.24
CA THR A 205 5.42 0.93 -21.07
C THR A 205 6.72 0.18 -21.40
N ALA A 206 6.90 -1.04 -20.91
CA ALA A 206 8.10 -1.84 -21.22
C ALA A 206 8.26 -2.08 -22.73
N VAL A 207 7.17 -2.40 -23.43
CA VAL A 207 7.16 -2.60 -24.89
C VAL A 207 7.53 -1.30 -25.62
N ILE A 208 6.90 -0.18 -25.26
CA ILE A 208 7.16 1.12 -25.88
C ILE A 208 8.62 1.55 -25.67
N VAL A 209 9.13 1.44 -24.44
CA VAL A 209 10.52 1.80 -24.11
C VAL A 209 11.50 0.94 -24.90
N THR A 210 11.25 -0.37 -25.01
CA THR A 210 12.10 -1.28 -25.79
C THR A 210 12.11 -0.89 -27.27
N ALA A 211 10.95 -0.58 -27.84
CA ALA A 211 10.85 -0.17 -29.24
C ALA A 211 11.56 1.16 -29.51
N LEU A 212 11.36 2.16 -28.64
CA LEU A 212 12.02 3.47 -28.77
C LEU A 212 13.55 3.39 -28.59
N ALA A 213 14.02 2.53 -27.68
CA ALA A 213 15.45 2.27 -27.52
C ALA A 213 16.03 1.58 -28.77
N ALA A 214 15.33 0.60 -29.35
CA ALA A 214 15.75 -0.07 -30.57
C ALA A 214 15.80 0.86 -31.79
N LEU A 215 14.95 1.90 -31.81
CA LEU A 215 14.95 2.95 -32.83
C LEU A 215 15.98 4.07 -32.57
N GLY A 216 16.74 3.99 -31.47
CA GLY A 216 17.73 5.02 -31.09
C GLY A 216 17.12 6.34 -30.61
N VAL A 217 15.83 6.37 -30.29
CA VAL A 217 15.10 7.57 -29.84
C VAL A 217 15.33 7.83 -28.35
N LEU A 218 15.49 6.76 -27.55
CA LEU A 218 15.76 6.85 -26.12
C LEU A 218 17.24 6.59 -25.80
N GLU A 219 17.76 7.39 -24.88
CA GLU A 219 19.09 7.18 -24.28
C GLU A 219 19.12 5.86 -23.49
N ALA A 220 20.24 5.15 -23.56
CA ALA A 220 20.34 3.78 -23.07
C ALA A 220 20.09 3.69 -21.55
N THR A 221 20.62 4.64 -20.76
CA THR A 221 20.44 4.65 -19.31
C THR A 221 18.99 4.88 -18.93
N ALA A 222 18.32 5.86 -19.55
CA ALA A 222 16.90 6.11 -19.36
C ALA A 222 16.02 4.89 -19.70
N ALA A 223 16.32 4.19 -20.81
CA ALA A 223 15.62 2.97 -21.20
C ALA A 223 15.82 1.85 -20.17
N TRP A 224 17.05 1.64 -19.70
CA TRP A 224 17.35 0.63 -18.68
C TRP A 224 16.62 0.88 -17.37
N ILE A 225 16.59 2.12 -16.87
CA ILE A 225 15.87 2.48 -15.64
C ILE A 225 14.37 2.21 -15.81
N ALA A 226 13.78 2.65 -16.92
CA ALA A 226 12.35 2.46 -17.17
C ALA A 226 11.98 0.97 -17.28
N LEU A 227 12.82 0.15 -17.92
CA LEU A 227 12.63 -1.31 -17.99
C LEU A 227 12.81 -1.99 -16.63
N ALA A 228 13.84 -1.59 -15.87
CA ALA A 228 14.11 -2.13 -14.55
C ALA A 228 12.96 -1.91 -13.56
N VAL A 229 12.15 -0.87 -13.76
CA VAL A 229 10.94 -0.61 -12.96
C VAL A 229 9.70 -1.29 -13.55
N SER A 230 9.45 -1.10 -14.84
CA SER A 230 8.20 -1.54 -15.48
C SER A 230 8.07 -3.06 -15.63
N VAL A 231 9.17 -3.77 -15.89
CA VAL A 231 9.15 -5.24 -16.05
C VAL A 231 8.80 -5.94 -14.74
N PRO A 232 9.46 -5.66 -13.59
CA PRO A 232 9.09 -6.28 -12.33
C PRO A 232 7.66 -5.97 -11.89
N ILE A 233 7.18 -4.73 -12.08
CA ILE A 233 5.79 -4.36 -11.76
C ILE A 233 4.81 -5.17 -12.62
N GLY A 234 5.07 -5.31 -13.92
CA GLY A 234 4.25 -6.12 -14.82
C GLY A 234 4.23 -7.60 -14.42
N LEU A 235 5.39 -8.19 -14.16
CA LEU A 235 5.50 -9.60 -13.76
C LEU A 235 4.82 -9.88 -12.42
N LEU A 236 5.04 -9.02 -11.42
CA LEU A 236 4.41 -9.12 -10.12
C LEU A 236 2.89 -8.92 -10.22
N GLY A 237 2.46 -7.99 -11.07
CA GLY A 237 1.07 -7.73 -11.38
C GLY A 237 0.37 -8.95 -11.99
N ILE A 238 0.98 -9.63 -12.96
CA ILE A 238 0.47 -10.89 -13.51
C ILE A 238 0.33 -11.94 -12.40
N ALA A 239 1.35 -12.07 -11.55
CA ALA A 239 1.36 -13.08 -10.49
C ALA A 239 0.31 -12.82 -9.39
N THR A 240 -0.06 -11.56 -9.13
CA THR A 240 -0.86 -11.19 -7.94
C THR A 240 -2.24 -10.62 -8.24
N SER A 241 -2.53 -10.25 -9.49
CA SER A 241 -3.80 -9.61 -9.90
C SER A 241 -5.02 -10.51 -9.86
N THR A 242 -4.81 -11.83 -9.80
CA THR A 242 -5.87 -12.85 -9.82
C THR A 242 -5.59 -13.91 -8.76
N VAL A 243 -6.65 -14.36 -8.09
CA VAL A 243 -6.63 -15.49 -7.15
C VAL A 243 -7.67 -16.50 -7.58
N GLN A 244 -7.28 -17.77 -7.57
CA GLN A 244 -8.15 -18.91 -7.86
C GLN A 244 -8.28 -19.78 -6.62
N THR A 245 -9.48 -19.98 -6.14
CA THR A 245 -9.79 -20.86 -5.02
C THR A 245 -10.53 -22.08 -5.53
N ARG A 246 -10.07 -23.27 -5.15
CA ARG A 246 -10.69 -24.54 -5.50
C ARG A 246 -10.90 -25.37 -4.24
N VAL A 247 -12.09 -25.92 -4.09
CA VAL A 247 -12.44 -26.89 -3.04
C VAL A 247 -12.74 -28.21 -3.72
N ASP A 248 -12.04 -29.27 -3.30
CA ASP A 248 -12.27 -30.66 -3.71
C ASP A 248 -12.08 -31.61 -2.51
N ALA A 249 -12.23 -32.91 -2.74
CA ALA A 249 -12.10 -33.93 -1.69
C ALA A 249 -10.74 -33.92 -0.98
N GLU A 250 -9.69 -33.43 -1.64
CA GLU A 250 -8.36 -33.29 -1.04
C GLU A 250 -8.23 -32.00 -0.20
N GLY A 251 -9.26 -31.13 -0.14
CA GLY A 251 -9.31 -29.89 0.65
C GLY A 251 -9.31 -28.59 -0.16
N LEU A 252 -8.80 -27.52 0.43
CA LEU A 252 -8.77 -26.18 -0.16
C LEU A 252 -7.45 -25.91 -0.89
N ARG A 253 -7.51 -25.52 -2.16
CA ARG A 253 -6.38 -25.06 -2.96
C ARG A 253 -6.54 -23.59 -3.33
N VAL A 254 -5.53 -22.77 -3.04
CA VAL A 254 -5.49 -21.34 -3.40
C VAL A 254 -4.30 -21.10 -4.31
N GLY A 255 -4.58 -20.70 -5.55
CA GLY A 255 -3.59 -20.40 -6.59
C GLY A 255 -3.53 -18.92 -6.95
N PHE A 256 -2.36 -18.46 -7.35
CA PHE A 256 -2.09 -17.08 -7.74
C PHE A 256 -2.00 -16.90 -9.27
N GLY A 257 -2.34 -15.71 -9.75
CA GLY A 257 -2.24 -15.34 -11.15
C GLY A 257 -3.25 -16.02 -12.09
N PRO A 258 -3.14 -15.77 -13.40
CA PRO A 258 -4.10 -16.27 -14.39
C PRO A 258 -4.07 -17.80 -14.51
N TRP A 259 -2.93 -18.43 -14.23
CA TRP A 259 -2.75 -19.89 -14.26
C TRP A 259 -2.95 -20.59 -12.90
N GLY A 260 -3.20 -19.84 -11.82
CA GLY A 260 -3.39 -20.41 -10.50
C GLY A 260 -2.13 -21.07 -9.95
N ARG A 261 -0.95 -20.51 -10.30
CA ARG A 261 0.38 -20.95 -9.87
C ARG A 261 1.25 -19.73 -9.51
N PRO A 262 1.98 -19.75 -8.40
CA PRO A 262 2.09 -20.84 -7.41
C PRO A 262 0.76 -21.08 -6.67
N ALA A 263 0.58 -22.28 -6.11
CA ALA A 263 -0.63 -22.64 -5.36
C ALA A 263 -0.29 -23.29 -4.03
N ARG A 264 -1.11 -23.00 -3.02
CA ARG A 264 -1.04 -23.60 -1.69
C ARG A 264 -2.27 -24.48 -1.48
N ARG A 265 -2.05 -25.74 -1.07
CA ARG A 265 -3.11 -26.66 -0.64
C ARG A 265 -3.17 -26.70 0.88
N THR A 266 -4.38 -26.74 1.42
CA THR A 266 -4.69 -27.03 2.83
C THR A 266 -5.59 -28.26 2.84
N PRO A 267 -5.12 -29.41 3.35
CA PRO A 267 -5.90 -30.65 3.41
C PRO A 267 -7.18 -30.48 4.23
N ALA A 268 -8.26 -31.19 3.88
CA ALA A 268 -9.53 -31.13 4.61
C ALA A 268 -9.36 -31.48 6.10
N GLY A 269 -8.58 -32.53 6.42
CA GLY A 269 -8.29 -32.91 7.82
C GLY A 269 -7.49 -31.88 8.64
N ALA A 270 -6.90 -30.85 8.01
CA ALA A 270 -6.24 -29.76 8.71
C ALA A 270 -7.18 -28.57 9.01
N ILE A 271 -8.45 -28.67 8.61
CA ILE A 271 -9.46 -27.61 8.69
C ILE A 271 -10.56 -28.04 9.64
N GLU A 272 -10.82 -27.22 10.65
CA GLU A 272 -11.85 -27.47 11.66
C GLU A 272 -13.23 -27.05 11.16
N SER A 273 -13.31 -25.91 10.47
CA SER A 273 -14.56 -25.39 9.90
C SER A 273 -14.30 -24.35 8.82
N ALA A 274 -15.28 -24.19 7.93
CA ALA A 274 -15.31 -23.18 6.88
C ALA A 274 -16.63 -22.40 6.90
N TRP A 275 -16.60 -21.11 6.55
CA TRP A 275 -17.80 -20.27 6.41
C TRP A 275 -17.54 -19.10 5.45
N ALA A 276 -18.60 -18.44 5.02
CA ALA A 276 -18.52 -17.22 4.22
C ALA A 276 -18.53 -15.97 5.09
N GLU A 277 -17.77 -14.95 4.71
CA GLU A 277 -17.76 -13.66 5.37
C GLU A 277 -17.61 -12.52 4.38
N LEU A 278 -18.39 -11.45 4.59
CA LEU A 278 -18.14 -10.17 3.94
C LEU A 278 -16.97 -9.49 4.63
N ARG A 279 -15.88 -9.25 3.89
CA ARG A 279 -14.74 -8.46 4.37
C ARG A 279 -14.46 -7.31 3.41
N SER A 280 -14.18 -6.15 3.98
CA SER A 280 -13.71 -4.98 3.24
C SER A 280 -12.19 -4.82 3.39
N PRO A 281 -11.51 -4.24 2.39
CA PRO A 281 -10.07 -3.93 2.48
C PRO A 281 -9.76 -3.02 3.68
N THR A 282 -10.68 -2.13 4.05
CA THR A 282 -10.49 -1.20 5.16
C THR A 282 -10.45 -1.89 6.52
N GLU A 283 -11.13 -3.02 6.68
CA GLU A 283 -11.14 -3.79 7.94
C GLU A 283 -9.89 -4.64 8.12
N VAL A 284 -9.27 -5.09 7.02
CA VAL A 284 -8.12 -6.01 7.05
C VAL A 284 -6.77 -5.31 6.86
N GLY A 285 -6.77 -3.99 6.65
CA GLY A 285 -5.56 -3.19 6.47
C GLY A 285 -5.05 -3.12 5.01
N GLY A 286 -5.93 -3.30 4.03
CA GLY A 286 -5.67 -3.08 2.61
C GLY A 286 -5.69 -4.34 1.75
N TRP A 287 -5.20 -4.20 0.53
CA TRP A 287 -5.08 -5.28 -0.45
C TRP A 287 -3.86 -6.18 -0.19
N GLY A 288 -3.91 -7.42 -0.66
CA GLY A 288 -2.81 -8.40 -0.59
C GLY A 288 -2.95 -9.42 0.54
N VAL A 289 -1.84 -10.11 0.85
CA VAL A 289 -1.76 -11.03 2.00
C VAL A 289 -1.53 -10.21 3.27
N ARG A 290 -2.44 -10.33 4.24
CA ARG A 290 -2.40 -9.60 5.51
C ARG A 290 -2.42 -10.58 6.67
N THR A 291 -1.37 -10.52 7.49
CA THR A 291 -1.32 -11.22 8.77
C THR A 291 -1.67 -10.23 9.87
N MET A 292 -2.67 -10.54 10.69
CA MET A 292 -3.00 -9.72 11.86
C MET A 292 -2.16 -10.18 13.06
N PRO A 293 -1.18 -9.37 13.54
CA PRO A 293 -0.32 -9.74 14.65
C PRO A 293 -1.14 -10.06 15.91
N GLY A 294 -0.83 -11.17 16.59
CA GLY A 294 -1.49 -11.58 17.84
C GLY A 294 -2.79 -12.38 17.69
N SER A 295 -3.40 -12.42 16.50
CA SER A 295 -4.65 -13.19 16.26
C SER A 295 -4.47 -14.49 15.47
N GLY A 296 -3.30 -14.69 14.84
CA GLY A 296 -3.07 -15.84 13.96
C GLY A 296 -3.91 -15.83 12.67
N ARG A 297 -4.55 -14.70 12.34
CA ARG A 297 -5.42 -14.57 11.16
C ARG A 297 -4.62 -14.09 9.95
N ILE A 298 -4.77 -14.80 8.85
CA ILE A 298 -4.21 -14.46 7.54
C ILE A 298 -5.37 -14.18 6.58
N THR A 299 -5.39 -13.04 5.91
CA THR A 299 -6.38 -12.71 4.89
C THR A 299 -5.68 -12.44 3.56
N LEU A 300 -6.07 -13.13 2.51
CA LEU A 300 -5.74 -12.82 1.13
C LEU A 300 -6.89 -11.98 0.54
N MET A 301 -6.71 -10.66 0.57
CA MET A 301 -7.70 -9.66 0.17
C MET A 301 -7.37 -9.14 -1.24
N LEU A 302 -8.13 -9.57 -2.24
CA LEU A 302 -7.96 -9.14 -3.63
C LEU A 302 -9.09 -8.21 -4.11
N ARG A 303 -10.32 -8.46 -3.64
CA ARG A 303 -11.48 -7.55 -3.74
C ARG A 303 -12.26 -7.54 -2.42
N GLY A 304 -12.93 -6.43 -2.11
CA GLY A 304 -13.90 -6.40 -1.01
C GLY A 304 -15.14 -7.22 -1.37
N GLY A 305 -15.82 -7.76 -0.36
CA GLY A 305 -17.02 -8.60 -0.52
C GLY A 305 -16.81 -9.99 0.08
N ASP A 306 -17.31 -11.01 -0.62
CA ASP A 306 -17.32 -12.38 -0.11
C ASP A 306 -15.92 -12.98 0.01
N HIS A 307 -15.68 -13.61 1.16
CA HIS A 307 -14.47 -14.33 1.49
C HIS A 307 -14.83 -15.73 1.99
N LEU A 308 -14.13 -16.72 1.48
CA LEU A 308 -14.11 -18.06 2.07
C LEU A 308 -13.13 -18.03 3.25
N VAL A 309 -13.65 -18.27 4.44
CA VAL A 309 -12.87 -18.30 5.68
C VAL A 309 -12.78 -19.74 6.18
N ILE A 310 -11.58 -20.15 6.56
CA ILE A 310 -11.33 -21.43 7.21
C ILE A 310 -10.69 -21.20 8.58
N ARG A 311 -11.06 -22.05 9.54
CA ARG A 311 -10.36 -22.21 10.81
C ARG A 311 -9.52 -23.47 10.75
N ARG A 312 -8.25 -23.37 11.09
CA ARG A 312 -7.34 -24.53 11.10
C ARG A 312 -7.45 -25.27 12.42
N ALA A 313 -7.26 -26.59 12.39
CA ALA A 313 -7.29 -27.43 13.59
C ALA A 313 -6.24 -27.02 14.65
N GLY A 314 -5.07 -26.54 14.21
CA GLY A 314 -4.01 -26.01 15.09
C GLY A 314 -4.21 -24.56 15.55
N GLY A 315 -5.40 -23.98 15.31
CA GLY A 315 -5.69 -22.58 15.58
C GLY A 315 -5.35 -21.64 14.42
N GLY A 316 -5.88 -20.41 14.50
CA GLY A 316 -5.76 -19.39 13.48
C GLY A 316 -6.78 -19.52 12.34
N GLU A 317 -6.98 -18.42 11.63
CA GLU A 317 -7.92 -18.34 10.52
C GLU A 317 -7.20 -17.98 9.22
N PHE A 318 -7.65 -18.55 8.13
CA PHE A 318 -7.25 -18.12 6.79
C PHE A 318 -8.49 -17.71 6.01
N ALA A 319 -8.48 -16.50 5.45
CA ALA A 319 -9.55 -15.99 4.61
C ALA A 319 -9.01 -15.66 3.23
N VAL A 320 -9.81 -15.91 2.20
CA VAL A 320 -9.47 -15.59 0.81
C VAL A 320 -10.67 -15.02 0.09
N SER A 321 -10.47 -13.95 -0.69
CA SER A 321 -11.53 -13.40 -1.54
C SER A 321 -12.03 -14.47 -2.51
N ALA A 322 -13.34 -14.73 -2.51
CA ALA A 322 -13.96 -15.71 -3.38
C ALA A 322 -15.42 -15.35 -3.67
N ASP A 323 -15.82 -15.38 -4.94
CA ASP A 323 -17.24 -15.36 -5.33
C ASP A 323 -17.95 -16.64 -4.88
N ASP A 324 -19.21 -16.53 -4.46
CA ASP A 324 -20.04 -17.67 -4.01
C ASP A 324 -19.36 -18.47 -2.88
N ALA A 325 -18.76 -17.74 -1.94
CA ALA A 325 -18.00 -18.31 -0.82
C ALA A 325 -18.87 -19.23 0.07
N GLU A 326 -20.18 -19.00 0.13
CA GLU A 326 -21.11 -19.81 0.92
C GLU A 326 -21.18 -21.24 0.41
N ARG A 327 -21.31 -21.45 -0.91
CA ARG A 327 -21.29 -22.81 -1.48
C ARG A 327 -19.92 -23.46 -1.37
N GLY A 328 -18.84 -22.69 -1.53
CA GLY A 328 -17.48 -23.17 -1.31
C GLY A 328 -17.26 -23.66 0.12
N ALA A 329 -17.73 -22.90 1.11
CA ALA A 329 -17.69 -23.29 2.53
C ALA A 329 -18.56 -24.51 2.80
N ALA A 330 -19.77 -24.57 2.24
CA ALA A 330 -20.68 -25.69 2.39
C ALA A 330 -20.08 -27.01 1.89
N LEU A 331 -19.45 -26.97 0.72
CA LEU A 331 -18.77 -28.13 0.14
C LEU A 331 -17.54 -28.54 0.97
N LEU A 332 -16.75 -27.56 1.43
CA LEU A 332 -15.56 -27.84 2.22
C LEU A 332 -15.91 -28.49 3.57
N ASN A 333 -16.96 -28.00 4.25
CA ASN A 333 -17.44 -28.61 5.48
C ASN A 333 -17.97 -30.04 5.27
N ALA A 334 -18.56 -30.35 4.11
CA ALA A 334 -18.97 -31.71 3.78
C ALA A 334 -17.76 -32.66 3.75
N TYR A 335 -16.67 -32.26 3.09
CA TYR A 335 -15.43 -33.05 3.03
C TYR A 335 -14.71 -33.13 4.38
N ILE A 336 -14.76 -32.09 5.21
CA ILE A 336 -14.24 -32.12 6.59
C ILE A 336 -15.00 -33.18 7.42
N ALA A 337 -16.34 -33.21 7.30
CA ALA A 337 -17.17 -34.18 8.02
C ALA A 337 -16.91 -35.62 7.57
N GLU A 338 -16.76 -35.87 6.26
CA GLU A 338 -16.38 -37.18 5.73
C GLU A 338 -15.01 -37.66 6.28
N THR A 339 -14.02 -36.76 6.32
CA THR A 339 -12.67 -37.08 6.82
C THR A 339 -12.63 -37.31 8.33
N SER A 340 -13.54 -36.70 9.08
CA SER A 340 -13.61 -36.83 10.55
C SER A 340 -14.37 -38.10 10.98
N GLY A 341 -15.18 -38.67 10.10
CA GLY A 341 -15.96 -39.89 10.34
C GLY A 341 -15.28 -41.18 9.88
N SER A 342 -14.14 -41.08 9.18
CA SER A 342 -13.29 -42.19 8.75
C SER A 342 -12.13 -42.41 9.71
#